data_AF-Q8GNY2-F1
#
_entry.id   AF-Q8GNY2-F1
#
_cell.length_a   1.000
_cell.length_b   1.000
_cell.length_c   1.000
_cell.angle_alpha   90.00
_cell.angle_beta   90.00
_cell.angle_gamma   90.00
#
_symmetry.space_group_name_H-M   'P 1'
#
loop_
_entity.id
_entity.type
_entity.pdbx_description
1 polymer ?
#
loop_
_entity_poly.entity_id
_entity_poly.type
_entity_poly.pdbx_seq_one_letter_code
_entity_poly.pdbx_strand_id
1 'polypeptide(L)'
;IYDRWQQPFVVLLTQATGTSVVHETVYENRFGYTDTLKEMGAEITLFRQCLGGKECRFSSQAFSHSLIVKGVSPLTGREINIPDLRAGFAYV
;
A
#
# COMPACT_ATOMS: atom_id res chain seq x y z
N ILE A 1 10.17 14.69 0.30
CA ILE A 1 9.19 15.40 1.18
C ILE A 1 7.74 15.20 0.71
N TYR A 2 7.45 15.11 -0.59
CA TYR A 2 6.07 15.05 -1.10
C TYR A 2 5.29 13.73 -0.94
N ASP A 3 5.94 12.63 -0.56
CA ASP A 3 5.31 11.31 -0.73
C ASP A 3 4.87 10.61 0.57
N ARG A 4 5.05 11.22 1.75
CA ARG A 4 4.74 10.56 3.05
C ARG A 4 3.25 10.25 3.32
N TRP A 5 2.36 10.68 2.43
CA TRP A 5 0.92 10.53 2.58
C TRP A 5 0.39 9.21 1.99
N GLN A 6 1.17 8.50 1.19
CA GLN A 6 0.71 7.30 0.49
C GLN A 6 0.29 6.19 1.48
N GLN A 7 1.03 5.99 2.57
CA GLN A 7 0.72 4.99 3.58
C GLN A 7 -0.58 5.26 4.36
N PRO A 8 -0.81 6.45 4.95
CA PRO A 8 -2.07 6.73 5.64
C PRO A 8 -3.28 6.72 4.70
N PHE A 9 -3.10 7.07 3.43
CA PHE A 9 -4.18 6.91 2.44
C PHE A 9 -4.54 5.45 2.21
N VAL A 10 -3.57 4.53 2.11
CA VAL A 10 -3.88 3.09 1.95
C VAL A 10 -4.64 2.56 3.16
N VAL A 11 -4.31 2.99 4.38
CA VAL A 11 -5.09 2.64 5.58
C VAL A 11 -6.54 3.12 5.45
N LEU A 12 -6.77 4.37 5.05
CA LEU A 12 -8.11 4.87 4.80
C LEU A 12 -8.87 4.04 3.75
N LEU A 13 -8.21 3.63 2.67
CA LEU A 13 -8.80 2.79 1.62
C LEU A 13 -9.21 1.40 2.12
N THR A 14 -8.55 0.85 3.14
CA THR A 14 -8.99 -0.41 3.75
C THR A 14 -10.36 -0.28 4.43
N GLN A 15 -10.71 0.93 4.89
CA GLN A 15 -11.99 1.21 5.55
C GLN A 15 -13.07 1.73 4.57
N ALA A 16 -12.69 2.07 3.34
CA ALA A 16 -13.61 2.54 2.31
C ALA A 16 -14.40 1.37 1.69
N THR A 17 -15.67 1.58 1.37
CA THR A 17 -16.47 0.57 0.67
C THR A 17 -16.02 0.43 -0.78
N GLY A 18 -15.71 -0.79 -1.21
CA GLY A 18 -15.40 -1.11 -2.60
C GLY A 18 -13.93 -1.44 -2.83
N THR A 19 -13.51 -1.37 -4.10
CA THR A 19 -12.14 -1.71 -4.51
C THR A 19 -11.42 -0.45 -4.99
N SER A 20 -10.23 -0.22 -4.44
CA SER A 20 -9.39 0.93 -4.75
C SER A 20 -8.07 0.48 -5.38
N VAL A 21 -7.57 1.24 -6.34
CA VAL A 21 -6.29 1.01 -6.99
C VAL A 21 -5.34 2.14 -6.62
N VAL A 22 -4.15 1.78 -6.15
CA VAL A 22 -3.07 2.73 -5.87
C VAL A 22 -1.88 2.39 -6.76
N HIS A 23 -1.34 3.40 -7.44
CA HIS A 23 -0.21 3.28 -8.34
C HIS A 23 0.91 4.21 -7.89
N GLU A 24 2.05 3.62 -7.51
CA GLU A 24 3.29 4.30 -7.15
C GLU A 24 4.13 4.55 -8.41
N THR A 25 4.58 5.79 -8.59
CA THR A 25 5.33 6.21 -9.79
C THR A 25 6.73 6.73 -9.43
N VAL A 26 7.05 6.77 -8.13
CA VAL A 26 8.22 7.47 -7.59
C VAL A 26 9.27 6.56 -6.98
N TYR A 27 8.88 5.53 -6.22
CA TYR A 27 9.80 4.65 -5.51
C TYR A 27 9.55 3.17 -5.77
N GLU A 28 10.63 2.41 -5.96
CA GLU A 28 10.61 1.01 -6.40
C GLU A 28 10.23 -0.02 -5.32
N ASN A 29 10.33 0.34 -4.03
CA ASN A 29 10.11 -0.60 -2.92
C ASN A 29 9.42 0.05 -1.72
N ARG A 30 8.27 0.68 -1.96
CA ARG A 30 7.57 1.43 -0.91
C ARG A 30 6.45 0.67 -0.22
N PHE A 31 6.04 -0.48 -0.76
CA PHE A 31 4.91 -1.24 -0.24
C PHE A 31 5.24 -2.20 0.92
N GLY A 32 6.42 -2.07 1.54
CA GLY A 32 6.78 -2.92 2.69
C GLY A 32 5.80 -2.86 3.87
N TYR A 33 5.07 -1.76 4.03
CA TYR A 33 4.01 -1.64 5.05
C TYR A 33 2.75 -2.44 4.72
N THR A 34 2.55 -2.85 3.45
CA THR A 34 1.34 -3.57 3.05
C THR A 34 1.28 -4.97 3.62
N ASP A 35 2.43 -5.61 3.88
CA ASP A 35 2.47 -6.93 4.50
C ASP A 35 1.99 -6.87 5.95
N THR A 36 2.38 -5.84 6.68
CA THR A 36 1.81 -5.57 7.99
C THR A 36 0.30 -5.33 7.93
N LEU A 37 -0.18 -4.50 7.00
CA LEU A 37 -1.62 -4.26 6.89
C LEU A 37 -2.38 -5.56 6.58
N LYS A 38 -1.83 -6.44 5.74
CA LYS A 38 -2.40 -7.79 5.52
C LYS A 38 -2.43 -8.60 6.80
N GLU A 39 -1.37 -8.56 7.61
CA GLU A 39 -1.34 -9.23 8.91
C GLU A 39 -2.38 -8.68 9.91
N MET A 40 -2.72 -7.39 9.81
CA MET A 40 -3.80 -6.77 10.58
C MET A 40 -5.21 -7.11 10.05
N GLY A 41 -5.31 -7.76 8.88
CA GLY A 41 -6.57 -8.18 8.26
C GLY A 41 -6.95 -7.42 6.98
N ALA A 42 -6.08 -6.56 6.43
CA ALA A 42 -6.35 -5.86 5.18
C ALA A 42 -6.31 -6.78 3.96
N GLU A 43 -7.30 -6.70 3.08
CA GLU A 43 -7.25 -7.39 1.79
C GLU A 43 -6.52 -6.52 0.74
N ILE A 44 -5.20 -6.74 0.62
CA ILE A 44 -4.32 -6.00 -0.30
C ILE A 44 -3.61 -6.96 -1.25
N THR A 45 -3.62 -6.67 -2.55
CA THR A 45 -2.87 -7.42 -3.58
C THR A 45 -1.91 -6.50 -4.32
N LEU A 46 -0.64 -6.91 -4.43
CA LEU A 46 0.40 -6.17 -5.16
C LEU A 46 0.50 -6.64 -6.61
N PHE A 47 0.72 -5.69 -7.52
CA PHE A 47 0.88 -5.93 -8.95
C PHE A 47 2.14 -5.29 -9.48
N ARG A 48 2.78 -5.99 -10.42
CA ARG A 48 3.94 -5.50 -11.17
C ARG A 48 3.55 -4.76 -12.44
N GLN A 49 2.27 -4.79 -12.82
CA GLN A 49 1.75 -4.06 -13.95
C GLN A 49 1.27 -2.68 -13.50
N CYS A 50 1.36 -1.71 -14.40
CA CYS A 50 0.76 -0.38 -14.22
C CYS A 50 -0.77 -0.51 -14.27
N LEU A 51 -1.41 -0.56 -13.11
CA LEU A 51 -2.87 -0.49 -13.04
C LEU A 51 -3.32 0.98 -13.12
N GLY A 52 -4.40 1.26 -13.85
CA GLY A 52 -4.92 2.62 -14.03
C GLY A 52 -4.46 3.34 -15.32
N GLY A 53 -3.84 2.62 -16.26
CA GLY A 53 -3.67 3.07 -17.66
C GLY A 53 -2.57 4.10 -17.91
N LYS A 54 -1.86 4.57 -16.87
CA LYS A 54 -0.66 5.41 -17.02
C LYS A 54 0.58 4.55 -16.88
N GLU A 55 1.48 4.59 -17.85
CA GLU A 55 2.82 4.03 -17.75
C GLU A 55 3.61 4.76 -16.65
N CYS A 56 4.31 4.02 -15.79
CA CYS A 56 5.27 4.60 -14.84
C CYS A 56 6.71 4.24 -15.24
N ARG A 57 7.70 4.92 -14.64
CA ARG A 57 9.13 4.67 -14.90
C ARG A 57 9.58 3.23 -14.63
N PHE A 58 8.74 2.45 -13.94
CA PHE A 58 9.00 1.07 -13.55
C PHE A 58 8.25 0.05 -14.45
N SER A 59 7.60 0.48 -15.54
CA SER A 59 6.81 -0.41 -16.42
C SER A 59 7.62 -1.56 -17.02
N SER A 60 8.94 -1.37 -17.16
CA SER A 60 9.90 -2.37 -17.63
C SER A 60 10.71 -3.05 -16.52
N GLN A 61 10.38 -2.81 -15.25
CA GLN A 61 11.12 -3.32 -14.09
C GLN A 61 10.30 -4.35 -13.30
N ALA A 62 10.96 -5.27 -12.60
CA ALA A 62 10.32 -6.35 -11.85
C ALA A 62 9.70 -5.92 -10.50
N PHE A 63 9.52 -4.61 -10.28
CA PHE A 63 9.03 -4.05 -9.02
C PHE A 63 7.51 -3.97 -8.97
N SER A 64 6.94 -4.28 -7.80
CA SER A 64 5.52 -4.06 -7.53
C SER A 64 5.28 -2.57 -7.34
N HIS A 65 4.61 -1.93 -8.29
CA HIS A 65 4.33 -0.49 -8.28
C HIS A 65 2.84 -0.18 -8.33
N SER A 66 1.98 -1.19 -8.40
CA SER A 66 0.53 -1.02 -8.21
C SER A 66 0.03 -1.92 -7.09
N LEU A 67 -1.04 -1.51 -6.43
CA LEU A 67 -1.76 -2.33 -5.46
C LEU A 67 -3.26 -2.13 -5.58
N ILE A 68 -4.00 -3.19 -5.25
CA ILE A 68 -5.44 -3.18 -5.09
C ILE A 68 -5.75 -3.35 -3.62
N VAL A 69 -6.53 -2.42 -3.07
CA VAL A 69 -7.09 -2.50 -1.71
C VAL A 69 -8.58 -2.79 -1.83
N LYS A 70 -9.05 -3.84 -1.16
CA LYS A 70 -10.47 -4.14 -1.06
C LYS A 70 -10.95 -3.78 0.34
N GLY A 71 -11.97 -2.93 0.39
CA GLY A 71 -12.66 -2.59 1.62
C GLY A 71 -14.15 -2.92 1.55
N VAL A 72 -14.82 -3.05 2.70
CA VAL A 72 -14.29 -2.74 4.04
C VAL A 72 -13.53 -3.93 4.62
N SER A 73 -12.29 -3.70 5.06
CA SER A 73 -11.41 -4.64 5.77
C SER A 73 -11.15 -4.11 7.19
N PRO A 74 -11.91 -4.54 8.22
CA PRO A 74 -11.69 -4.12 9.60
C PRO A 74 -10.29 -4.54 10.06
N LEU A 75 -9.49 -3.58 10.52
CA LEU A 75 -8.14 -3.85 10.99
C LEU A 75 -8.15 -4.24 12.46
N THR A 76 -7.32 -5.23 12.81
CA THR A 76 -7.12 -5.69 14.18
C THR A 76 -5.71 -5.32 14.65
N GLY A 77 -5.60 -4.94 15.93
CA GLY A 77 -4.30 -4.65 16.54
C GLY A 77 -3.46 -5.92 16.62
N ARG A 78 -2.20 -5.84 16.18
CA ARG A 78 -1.24 -6.94 16.23
C ARG A 78 0.13 -6.41 16.67
N GLU A 79 0.92 -7.25 17.32
CA GLU A 79 2.34 -6.94 17.51
C GLU A 79 3.04 -7.07 16.15
N ILE A 80 3.54 -5.94 15.66
CA ILE A 80 4.15 -5.84 14.35
C ILE A 80 5.60 -5.43 14.56
N ASN A 81 6.51 -6.20 13.98
CA ASN A 81 7.90 -5.82 13.91
C ASN A 81 8.11 -4.91 12.70
N ILE A 82 8.14 -3.60 12.94
CA ILE A 82 8.33 -2.60 11.89
C ILE A 82 9.84 -2.42 11.65
N PRO A 83 10.38 -2.78 10.46
CA PRO A 83 11.82 -2.70 10.22
C PRO A 83 12.34 -1.25 10.02
N ASP A 84 11.46 -0.24 9.86
CA ASP A 84 11.88 1.15 9.66
C ASP A 84 10.91 2.18 10.30
N LEU A 85 11.47 3.06 11.13
CA LEU A 85 10.78 4.07 11.97
C LEU A 85 9.92 5.07 11.16
N ARG A 86 10.08 5.14 9.83
CA ARG A 86 9.31 6.04 8.95
C ARG A 86 7.89 5.54 8.63
N ALA A 87 7.55 4.29 9.00
CA ALA A 87 6.21 3.73 8.84
C ALA A 87 5.30 3.98 10.06
N GLY A 88 5.81 4.56 11.15
CA GLY A 88 5.04 4.75 12.40
C GLY A 88 3.75 5.58 12.25
N PHE A 89 3.69 6.50 11.30
CA PHE A 89 2.48 7.29 11.04
C PHE A 89 1.35 6.53 10.32
N ALA A 90 1.59 5.30 9.88
CA ALA A 90 0.56 4.45 9.27
C ALA A 90 -0.20 3.59 10.29
N TYR A 91 0.22 3.57 11.57
CA TYR A 91 -0.27 2.64 12.59
C TYR A 91 -0.98 3.30 13.78
N VAL A 92 -1.24 4.61 13.71
CA VAL A 92 -2.00 5.36 14.74
C VAL A 92 -3.36 5.75 14.19
#